data_AF-A0A1J5L3G8-F1
#
_entry.id   AF-A0A1J5L3G8-F1
#
_cell.length_a   1.000
_cell.length_b   1.000
_cell.length_c   1.000
_cell.angle_alpha   90.00
_cell.angle_beta   90.00
_cell.angle_gamma   90.00
#
_symmetry.space_group_name_H-M   'P 1'
#
loop_
_entity.id
_entity.type
_entity.pdbx_description
1 polymer ?
#
loop_
_entity_poly.entity_id
_entity_poly.type
_entity_poly.pdbx_seq_one_letter_code
_entity_poly.pdbx_strand_id
1 'polypeptide(L)'
;MEDHLRYDFGDIYISDRFMIGKMVVGTQINEKHNLILKNLIDTYFENKPFVYISLRVNNYKVDPSMFVNTSKIKNLMGGAVVSNGFEGKKKAEQDFAFLEKPFRIFDTIEEAKAWGNSLF
;
A
#
# COMPACT_ATOMS: atom_id res chain seq x y z
N MET A 1 -4.12 -18.14 3.52
CA MET A 1 -4.64 -17.56 4.77
C MET A 1 -4.62 -16.05 4.55
N GLU A 2 -5.76 -15.39 4.68
CA GLU A 2 -5.83 -13.93 4.64
C GLU A 2 -6.03 -13.46 6.09
N ASP A 3 -5.02 -12.82 6.67
CA ASP A 3 -5.13 -12.20 7.99
C ASP A 3 -5.79 -10.83 7.82
N HIS A 4 -6.71 -10.50 8.72
CA HIS A 4 -7.37 -9.18 8.78
C HIS A 4 -7.06 -8.52 10.11
N LEU A 5 -6.27 -7.44 10.06
CA LEU A 5 -5.88 -6.66 11.22
C LEU A 5 -6.60 -5.30 11.19
N ARG A 6 -7.24 -4.94 12.32
CA ARG A 6 -8.00 -3.70 12.45
C ARG A 6 -7.27 -2.74 13.37
N TYR A 7 -7.04 -1.53 12.87
CA TYR A 7 -6.49 -0.41 13.62
C TYR A 7 -7.44 0.78 13.58
N ASP A 8 -7.22 1.75 14.47
CA ASP A 8 -7.92 3.03 14.45
C ASP A 8 -7.71 3.82 13.14
N PHE A 9 -6.55 3.65 12.50
CA PHE A 9 -6.21 4.32 11.24
C PHE A 9 -6.69 3.58 9.97
N GLY A 10 -7.07 2.30 10.06
CA GLY A 10 -7.44 1.51 8.90
C GLY A 10 -7.44 -0.01 9.10
N ASP A 11 -7.93 -0.70 8.07
CA ASP A 11 -7.85 -2.16 7.95
C ASP A 11 -6.63 -2.56 7.13
N ILE A 12 -5.89 -3.55 7.62
CA ILE A 12 -4.78 -4.18 6.89
C ILE A 12 -5.15 -5.65 6.62
N TYR A 13 -5.09 -6.05 5.36
CA TYR A 13 -5.29 -7.43 4.92
C TYR A 13 -3.96 -7.98 4.45
N ILE A 14 -3.58 -9.16 4.94
CA ILE A 14 -2.28 -9.77 4.66
C ILE A 14 -2.50 -11.15 4.07
N SER A 15 -1.83 -11.42 2.95
CA SER A 15 -1.76 -12.73 2.31
C SER A 15 -0.30 -13.02 1.95
N ASP A 16 -0.02 -14.21 1.40
CA ASP A 16 1.35 -14.69 1.15
C ASP A 16 2.25 -13.69 0.42
N ARG A 17 1.70 -12.90 -0.52
CA ARG A 17 2.46 -11.94 -1.34
C ARG A 17 1.88 -10.53 -1.37
N PHE A 18 0.80 -10.28 -0.63
CA PHE A 18 0.10 -8.99 -0.67
C PHE A 18 -0.19 -8.46 0.71
N MET A 19 0.14 -7.19 0.91
CA MET A 19 -0.37 -6.37 2.00
C MET A 19 -1.32 -5.33 1.42
N ILE A 20 -2.58 -5.34 1.83
CA ILE A 20 -3.62 -4.43 1.34
C ILE A 20 -4.04 -3.49 2.47
N GLY A 21 -3.84 -2.19 2.28
CA GLY A 21 -4.22 -1.17 3.25
C GLY A 21 -5.48 -0.41 2.82
N LYS A 22 -6.54 -0.47 3.64
CA LYS A 22 -7.76 0.34 3.50
C LYS A 22 -7.80 1.35 4.66
N MET A 23 -7.33 2.56 4.38
CA MET A 23 -7.22 3.62 5.39
C MET A 23 -8.55 4.33 5.65
N VAL A 24 -8.78 4.72 6.91
CA VAL A 24 -9.95 5.51 7.31
C VAL A 24 -9.86 6.93 6.72
N VAL A 25 -11.02 7.49 6.33
CA VAL A 25 -11.13 8.84 5.76
C VAL A 25 -10.63 9.89 6.74
N GLY A 26 -9.83 10.84 6.26
CA GLY A 26 -9.35 11.94 7.10
C GLY A 26 -8.21 11.58 8.05
N THR A 27 -7.78 10.32 8.09
CA THR A 27 -6.62 9.92 8.90
C THR A 27 -5.34 10.45 8.28
N GLN A 28 -4.56 11.18 9.08
CA GLN A 28 -3.19 11.53 8.75
C GLN A 28 -2.26 10.40 9.18
N ILE A 29 -1.63 9.74 8.22
CA ILE A 29 -0.63 8.71 8.51
C ILE A 29 0.63 9.39 9.05
N ASN A 30 1.08 8.97 10.22
CA ASN A 30 2.22 9.54 10.94
C ASN A 30 3.27 8.45 11.26
N GLU A 31 4.34 8.83 11.95
CA GLU A 31 5.44 7.92 12.29
C GLU A 31 5.01 6.70 13.11
N LYS A 32 4.04 6.84 14.04
CA LYS A 32 3.55 5.72 14.85
C LYS A 32 2.85 4.67 13.98
N HIS A 33 2.01 5.12 13.04
CA HIS A 33 1.35 4.23 12.08
C HIS A 33 2.39 3.54 11.19
N ASN A 34 3.44 4.25 10.79
CA ASN A 34 4.53 3.68 9.99
C ASN A 34 5.31 2.60 10.73
N LEU A 35 5.56 2.78 12.03
CA LEU A 35 6.20 1.76 12.84
C LEU A 35 5.35 0.48 12.91
N ILE A 36 4.02 0.62 13.03
CA ILE A 36 3.08 -0.52 12.98
C ILE A 36 3.20 -1.23 11.62
N LEU A 37 3.08 -0.49 10.51
CA LEU A 37 3.18 -1.07 9.17
C LEU A 37 4.53 -1.75 8.92
N LYS A 38 5.62 -1.15 9.40
CA LYS A 38 6.96 -1.74 9.32
C LYS A 38 7.04 -3.05 10.11
N ASN A 39 6.51 -3.09 11.33
CA ASN A 39 6.50 -4.32 12.13
C ASN A 39 5.68 -5.43 11.45
N LEU A 40 4.58 -5.08 10.78
CA LEU A 40 3.83 -6.05 9.98
C LEU A 40 4.66 -6.57 8.81
N ILE A 41 5.38 -5.70 8.10
CA ILE A 41 6.29 -6.12 7.02
C ILE A 41 7.36 -7.07 7.55
N ASP A 42 8.00 -6.71 8.66
CA ASP A 42 9.06 -7.51 9.28
C ASP A 42 8.51 -8.85 9.82
N THR A 43 7.24 -8.92 10.24
CA THR A 43 6.63 -10.15 10.77
C THR A 43 6.14 -11.10 9.67
N TYR A 44 5.47 -10.56 8.65
CA TYR A 44 4.77 -11.36 7.65
C TYR A 44 5.59 -11.62 6.39
N PHE A 45 6.49 -10.70 6.06
CA PHE A 45 7.25 -10.71 4.81
C PHE A 45 8.75 -10.78 5.04
N GLU A 46 9.22 -11.25 6.20
CA GLU A 46 10.65 -11.43 6.46
C GLU A 46 11.30 -12.26 5.33
N ASN A 47 12.24 -11.65 4.60
CA ASN A 47 12.91 -12.23 3.44
C ASN A 47 11.98 -12.75 2.32
N LYS A 48 10.70 -12.36 2.34
CA LYS A 48 9.71 -12.75 1.32
C LYS A 48 9.33 -11.52 0.49
N PRO A 49 9.36 -11.63 -0.84
CA PRO A 49 8.98 -10.52 -1.70
C PRO A 49 7.46 -10.31 -1.57
N PHE A 50 7.01 -9.05 -1.57
CA PHE A 50 5.60 -8.71 -1.47
C PHE A 50 5.24 -7.46 -2.26
N VAL A 51 3.94 -7.28 -2.49
CA VAL A 51 3.36 -6.08 -3.12
C VAL A 51 2.44 -5.40 -2.11
N TYR A 52 2.51 -4.07 -2.04
CA TYR A 52 1.59 -3.27 -1.26
C TYR A 52 0.46 -2.75 -2.15
N ILE A 53 -0.80 -2.92 -1.73
CA ILE A 53 -1.98 -2.40 -2.43
C ILE A 53 -2.68 -1.40 -1.51
N SER A 54 -2.77 -0.15 -1.94
CA SER A 54 -3.54 0.89 -1.28
C SER A 54 -4.97 0.90 -1.84
N LEU A 55 -5.94 0.47 -1.02
CA LEU A 55 -7.34 0.51 -1.38
C LEU A 55 -7.91 1.89 -1.01
N ARG A 56 -7.94 2.80 -1.99
CA ARG A 56 -8.40 4.18 -1.83
C ARG A 56 -9.88 4.30 -2.20
N VAL A 57 -10.73 3.76 -1.32
CA VAL A 57 -12.20 4.00 -1.39
C VAL A 57 -12.52 5.47 -1.06
N ASN A 58 -11.63 6.15 -0.33
CA ASN A 58 -11.82 7.49 0.18
C ASN A 58 -10.60 8.38 -0.07
N ASN A 59 -10.81 9.70 -0.15
CA ASN A 59 -9.72 10.67 -0.21
C ASN A 59 -9.03 10.79 1.16
N TYR A 60 -7.71 10.55 1.19
CA TYR A 60 -6.85 10.88 2.32
C TYR A 60 -5.55 11.56 1.83
N LYS A 61 -4.76 12.10 2.75
CA LYS A 61 -3.47 12.75 2.46
C LYS A 61 -2.36 11.87 3.02
N VAL A 62 -1.35 11.61 2.20
CA VAL A 62 -0.10 10.95 2.60
C VAL A 62 1.00 12.00 2.52
N ASP A 63 1.89 11.98 3.49
CA ASP A 63 3.11 12.79 3.42
C ASP A 63 4.05 12.19 2.36
N PRO A 64 4.47 12.94 1.33
CA PRO A 64 5.35 12.41 0.27
C PRO A 64 6.67 11.81 0.80
N SER A 65 7.18 12.30 1.94
CA SER A 65 8.39 11.76 2.58
C SER A 65 8.27 10.29 2.96
N MET A 66 7.03 9.78 3.11
CA MET A 66 6.79 8.37 3.37
C MET A 66 7.26 7.47 2.24
N PHE A 67 7.07 7.89 0.98
CA PHE A 67 7.44 7.07 -0.19
C PHE A 67 8.95 6.88 -0.31
N VAL A 68 9.75 7.82 0.19
CA VAL A 68 11.21 7.70 0.28
C VAL A 68 11.60 6.53 1.19
N ASN A 69 10.96 6.40 2.35
CA ASN A 69 11.23 5.30 3.26
C ASN A 69 10.64 3.97 2.77
N THR A 70 9.47 4.01 2.14
CA THR A 70 8.88 2.84 1.47
C THR A 70 9.80 2.29 0.38
N SER A 71 10.47 3.16 -0.39
CA SER A 71 11.41 2.76 -1.44
C SER A 71 12.62 1.99 -0.91
N LYS A 72 13.00 2.19 0.36
CA LYS A 72 14.12 1.49 1.02
C LYS A 72 13.77 0.06 1.43
N ILE A 73 12.49 -0.34 1.39
CA ILE A 73 12.06 -1.70 1.73
C ILE A 73 12.51 -2.63 0.60
N LYS A 74 13.50 -3.49 0.88
CA LYS A 74 14.17 -4.30 -0.15
C LYS A 74 13.25 -5.33 -0.79
N ASN A 75 12.43 -6.00 0.02
CA ASN A 75 11.49 -7.04 -0.40
C ASN A 75 10.15 -6.49 -0.91
N LEU A 76 9.97 -5.16 -0.95
CA LEU A 76 8.84 -4.55 -1.64
C LEU A 76 9.10 -4.56 -3.15
N MET A 77 8.30 -5.33 -3.88
CA MET A 77 8.40 -5.50 -5.33
C MET A 77 7.69 -4.39 -6.11
N GLY A 78 6.65 -3.79 -5.52
CA GLY A 78 5.90 -2.71 -6.13
C GLY A 78 4.73 -2.24 -5.27
N GLY A 79 4.18 -1.09 -5.65
CA GLY A 79 2.96 -0.52 -5.07
C GLY A 79 1.81 -0.51 -6.07
N ALA A 80 0.61 -0.78 -5.61
CA ALA A 80 -0.61 -0.56 -6.39
C ALA A 80 -1.55 0.39 -5.65
N VAL A 81 -2.33 1.17 -6.40
CA VAL A 81 -3.49 1.89 -5.87
C VAL A 81 -4.73 1.39 -6.57
N VAL A 82 -5.75 1.06 -5.79
CA VAL A 82 -7.09 0.76 -6.30
C VAL A 82 -7.99 1.95 -5.97
N SER A 83 -8.50 2.62 -7.01
CA SER A 83 -9.37 3.80 -6.83
C SER A 83 -10.29 3.98 -8.03
N ASN A 84 -11.59 4.21 -7.76
CA ASN A 84 -12.63 4.26 -8.78
C ASN A 84 -12.92 5.68 -9.29
N GLY A 85 -12.26 6.71 -8.73
CA GLY A 85 -12.52 8.12 -9.04
C GLY A 85 -11.35 8.80 -9.74
N PHE A 86 -11.63 9.57 -10.80
CA PHE A 86 -10.61 10.30 -11.58
C PHE A 86 -9.69 11.17 -10.72
N GLU A 87 -10.24 11.92 -9.76
CA GLU A 87 -9.45 12.76 -8.85
C GLU A 87 -8.54 11.93 -7.93
N GLY A 88 -9.04 10.79 -7.46
CA GLY A 88 -8.28 9.85 -6.64
C GLY A 88 -7.10 9.25 -7.40
N LYS A 89 -7.31 8.89 -8.68
CA LYS A 89 -6.26 8.40 -9.58
C LYS A 89 -5.20 9.48 -9.81
N LYS A 90 -5.60 10.68 -10.23
CA LYS A 90 -4.67 11.79 -10.48
C LYS A 90 -3.82 12.15 -9.25
N LYS A 91 -4.43 12.13 -8.06
CA LYS A 91 -3.71 12.36 -6.81
C LYS A 91 -2.74 11.23 -6.49
N ALA A 92 -3.14 9.98 -6.72
CA ALA A 92 -2.25 8.84 -6.54
C ALA A 92 -1.05 8.91 -7.50
N GLU A 93 -1.22 9.34 -8.75
CA GLU A 93 -0.08 9.55 -9.67
C GLU A 93 0.93 10.55 -9.10
N GLN A 94 0.45 11.64 -8.48
CA GLN A 94 1.30 12.65 -7.85
C GLN A 94 1.99 12.13 -6.59
N ASP A 95 1.24 11.45 -5.70
CA ASP A 95 1.77 10.90 -4.44
C ASP A 95 2.87 9.87 -4.73
N PHE A 96 2.63 8.97 -5.67
CA PHE A 96 3.51 7.84 -5.97
C PHE A 96 4.63 8.15 -6.97
N ALA A 97 4.69 9.37 -7.51
CA ALA A 97 5.81 9.83 -8.34
C ALA A 97 7.17 9.76 -7.59
N PHE A 98 7.14 9.76 -6.26
CA PHE A 98 8.32 9.65 -5.40
C PHE A 98 8.67 8.22 -5.00
N LEU A 99 7.90 7.22 -5.46
CA LEU A 99 8.19 5.82 -5.18
C LEU A 99 9.21 5.29 -6.20
N GLU A 100 10.40 4.92 -5.75
CA GLU A 100 11.46 4.34 -6.59
C GLU A 100 11.27 2.82 -6.78
N LYS A 101 10.02 2.40 -6.98
CA LYS A 101 9.60 1.01 -7.18
C LYS A 101 8.47 0.98 -8.23
N PRO A 102 8.26 -0.15 -8.94
CA PRO A 102 7.13 -0.32 -9.85
C PRO A 102 5.81 0.10 -9.19
N PHE A 103 5.05 0.94 -9.88
CA PHE A 103 3.77 1.43 -9.41
C PHE A 103 2.71 1.45 -10.51
N ARG A 104 1.48 1.06 -10.18
CA ARG A 104 0.32 1.17 -11.07
C ARG A 104 -0.98 1.45 -10.32
N ILE A 105 -1.93 2.04 -11.03
CA ILE A 105 -3.28 2.35 -10.55
C ILE A 105 -4.28 1.44 -11.27
N PHE A 106 -5.25 0.91 -10.53
CA PHE A 106 -6.27 -0.03 -11.00
C PHE A 106 -7.66 0.40 -10.53
N ASP A 107 -8.68 -0.12 -11.18
CA ASP A 107 -10.08 0.06 -10.78
C ASP A 107 -10.53 -1.04 -9.80
N THR A 108 -9.90 -2.20 -9.83
CA THR A 108 -10.26 -3.35 -8.99
C THR A 108 -9.07 -3.94 -8.23
N ILE A 109 -9.35 -4.62 -7.13
CA ILE A 109 -8.32 -5.34 -6.34
C ILE A 109 -7.79 -6.52 -7.14
N GLU A 110 -8.65 -7.15 -7.94
CA GLU A 110 -8.35 -8.30 -8.78
C GLU A 110 -7.30 -7.96 -9.83
N GLU A 111 -7.44 -6.82 -10.53
CA GLU A 111 -6.45 -6.31 -11.48
C GLU A 111 -5.12 -5.98 -10.79
N ALA A 112 -5.19 -5.34 -9.61
CA ALA A 112 -4.00 -5.01 -8.84
C ALA A 112 -3.24 -6.26 -8.37
N LYS A 113 -3.97 -7.29 -7.90
CA LYS A 113 -3.40 -8.61 -7.53
C LYS A 113 -2.80 -9.30 -8.76
N ALA A 114 -3.47 -9.27 -9.91
CA ALA A 114 -2.97 -9.86 -11.15
C ALA A 114 -1.65 -9.22 -11.60
N TRP A 115 -1.57 -7.89 -11.58
CA TRP A 115 -0.32 -7.18 -11.87
C TRP A 115 0.76 -7.48 -10.84
N GLY A 116 0.43 -7.44 -9.54
CA GLY A 116 1.42 -7.71 -8.50
C GLY A 116 2.00 -9.12 -8.60
N ASN A 117 1.20 -10.11 -9.01
CA ASN A 117 1.68 -11.46 -9.29
C ASN A 117 2.71 -11.53 -10.43
N SER A 118 2.64 -10.63 -11.42
CA SER A 118 3.62 -10.57 -12.52
C SER A 118 4.98 -9.98 -12.12
N LEU A 119 5.12 -9.48 -10.88
CA LEU A 119 6.38 -8.93 -10.34
C LEU A 119 7.26 -9.99 -9.65
N PHE A 120 6.81 -11.24 -9.60
CA PHE A 120 7.53 -12.38 -9.04
C PHE A 120 7.92 -13.37 -10.13
#